data_AF-A0A519HWC1-F1
#
_entry.id   AF-A0A519HWC1-F1
#
_cell.length_a   1.000
_cell.length_b   1.000
_cell.length_c   1.000
_cell.angle_alpha   90.00
_cell.angle_beta   90.00
_cell.angle_gamma   90.00
#
_symmetry.space_group_name_H-M   'P 1'
#
loop_
_entity.id
_entity.type
_entity.pdbx_description
1 polymer ?
#
loop_
_entity_poly.entity_id
_entity_poly.type
_entity_poly.pdbx_seq_one_letter_code
_entity_poly.pdbx_strand_id
1 'polypeptide(L)'
;MATIEVQVPDIGDFDEVGVIEVLVKPGDTVKVEQSLITVESDKASMEIPSSAAGVVKELRVKIGDKVAKGSVVLTLESEAVAAPASAPAAAAPAPAPAPVAAAPAPAAATYSGSADQAFDLVVLGGGPGGYSAAFRAADLGLKVAIVERYATLGGVCLNV
;
A
#
# COMPACT_ATOMS: atom_id res chain seq x y z
N MET A 1 30.41 -1.34 13.16
CA MET A 1 29.39 -0.35 12.74
C MET A 1 29.43 -0.29 11.23
N ALA A 2 28.44 -0.85 10.54
CA ALA A 2 28.40 -0.87 9.08
C ALA A 2 27.38 0.18 8.61
N THR A 3 27.92 1.25 8.04
CA THR A 3 27.16 2.31 7.41
C THR A 3 26.74 1.82 6.02
N ILE A 4 25.44 1.58 5.83
CA ILE A 4 24.86 1.14 4.56
C ILE A 4 24.20 2.37 3.91
N GLU A 5 24.73 2.77 2.76
CA GLU A 5 24.11 3.81 1.93
C GLU A 5 22.96 3.18 1.14
N VAL A 6 21.73 3.67 1.36
CA VAL A 6 20.57 3.23 0.57
C VAL A 6 20.48 4.09 -0.67
N GLN A 7 20.68 3.46 -1.82
CA GLN A 7 20.54 4.09 -3.13
C GLN A 7 19.13 3.92 -3.66
N VAL A 8 18.69 4.87 -4.48
CA VAL A 8 17.41 4.78 -5.15
C VAL A 8 17.43 3.66 -6.20
N PRO A 9 16.57 2.62 -6.08
CA PRO A 9 16.39 1.61 -7.12
C PRO A 9 15.70 2.22 -8.36
N ASP A 10 15.74 1.50 -9.48
CA ASP A 10 15.24 1.95 -10.79
C ASP A 10 13.83 2.58 -10.70
N ILE A 11 13.70 3.90 -10.93
CA ILE A 11 12.44 4.66 -10.78
C ILE A 11 11.63 4.68 -12.10
N GLY A 12 11.91 3.76 -13.02
CA GLY A 12 11.32 3.77 -14.37
C GLY A 12 11.98 4.80 -15.29
N ASP A 13 11.38 5.08 -16.45
CA ASP A 13 11.91 5.92 -17.55
C ASP A 13 12.11 7.43 -17.22
N PHE A 14 12.19 7.82 -15.94
CA PHE A 14 12.34 9.21 -15.50
C PHE A 14 13.71 9.44 -14.82
N ASP A 15 14.50 10.38 -15.34
CA ASP A 15 15.84 10.70 -14.82
C ASP A 15 15.82 11.41 -13.46
N GLU A 16 14.78 12.20 -13.16
CA GLU A 16 14.61 12.94 -11.91
C GLU A 16 13.16 12.87 -11.43
N VAL A 17 12.97 12.48 -10.16
CA VAL A 17 11.64 12.34 -9.56
C VAL A 17 11.60 13.05 -8.20
N GLY A 18 10.49 13.72 -7.89
CA GLY A 18 10.34 14.52 -6.67
C GLY A 18 9.85 13.70 -5.47
N VAL A 19 10.47 13.89 -4.31
CA VAL A 19 10.02 13.25 -3.06
C VAL A 19 8.79 13.97 -2.52
N ILE A 20 7.66 13.28 -2.43
CA ILE A 20 6.40 13.85 -1.93
C ILE A 20 6.21 13.63 -0.44
N GLU A 21 6.77 12.54 0.10
CA GLU A 21 6.60 12.19 1.50
C GLU A 21 7.78 11.38 2.01
N VAL A 22 8.23 11.72 3.22
CA VAL A 22 9.30 11.02 3.94
C VAL A 22 8.68 10.33 5.15
N LEU A 23 8.62 8.99 5.11
CA LEU A 23 8.00 8.17 6.16
C LEU A 23 8.97 7.82 7.29
N VAL A 24 10.26 8.11 7.13
CA VAL A 24 11.32 7.80 8.10
C VAL A 24 11.99 9.05 8.66
N LYS A 25 12.27 9.02 9.97
CA LYS A 25 12.99 10.09 10.67
C LYS A 25 14.40 9.63 11.03
N PRO A 26 15.37 10.54 11.17
CA PRO A 26 16.66 10.20 11.75
C PRO A 26 16.47 9.66 13.16
N GLY A 27 17.02 8.47 13.43
CA GLY A 27 16.85 7.69 14.66
C GLY A 27 15.79 6.59 14.58
N ASP A 28 15.01 6.51 13.49
CA ASP A 28 13.98 5.48 13.33
C ASP A 28 14.59 4.14 12.89
N THR A 29 13.94 3.03 13.29
CA THR A 29 14.40 1.67 13.00
C THR A 29 13.64 1.12 11.80
N VAL A 30 14.34 0.94 10.70
CA VAL A 30 13.77 0.45 9.44
C VAL A 30 14.07 -1.04 9.24
N LYS A 31 13.12 -1.80 8.71
CA LYS A 31 13.28 -3.21 8.34
C LYS A 31 13.54 -3.38 6.83
N VAL A 32 14.04 -4.55 6.43
CA VAL A 32 14.13 -4.94 5.01
C VAL A 32 12.72 -4.95 4.42
N GLU A 33 12.56 -4.44 3.19
CA GLU A 33 11.28 -4.28 2.48
C GLU A 33 10.32 -3.21 3.06
N GLN A 34 10.71 -2.49 4.10
CA GLN A 34 9.90 -1.39 4.62
C GLN A 34 10.07 -0.14 3.76
N SER A 35 8.96 0.49 3.42
CA SER A 35 8.91 1.73 2.65
C SER A 35 9.59 2.90 3.35
N LEU A 36 10.50 3.56 2.64
CA LEU A 36 11.32 4.67 3.17
C LEU A 36 10.75 6.04 2.76
N ILE A 37 10.50 6.21 1.46
CA ILE A 37 10.06 7.46 0.85
C ILE A 37 9.08 7.15 -0.27
N THR A 38 8.14 8.06 -0.47
CA THR A 38 7.19 8.05 -1.58
C THR A 38 7.62 9.10 -2.60
N VAL A 39 7.72 8.69 -3.86
CA VAL A 39 8.20 9.54 -4.95
C VAL A 39 7.11 9.65 -6.02
N GLU A 40 6.89 10.85 -6.55
CA GLU A 40 5.85 11.12 -7.56
C GLU A 40 6.46 11.30 -8.94
N SER A 41 6.20 10.34 -9.83
CA SER A 41 6.46 10.47 -11.26
C SER A 41 5.20 10.96 -11.99
N ASP A 42 5.37 11.54 -13.18
CA ASP A 42 4.36 12.19 -14.04
C ASP A 42 3.06 11.39 -14.28
N LYS A 43 3.03 10.09 -13.95
CA LYS A 43 1.84 9.23 -14.03
C LYS A 43 1.55 8.34 -12.83
N ALA A 44 2.44 8.23 -11.85
CA ALA A 44 2.27 7.31 -10.72
C ALA A 44 3.16 7.68 -9.53
N SER A 45 2.61 7.54 -8.33
CA SER A 45 3.41 7.51 -7.10
C SER A 45 3.94 6.10 -6.88
N MET A 46 5.24 5.99 -6.68
CA MET A 46 5.92 4.73 -6.42
C MET A 46 6.69 4.84 -5.09
N GLU A 47 6.68 3.76 -4.34
CA GLU A 47 7.28 3.71 -3.01
C GLU A 47 8.64 3.02 -3.08
N ILE A 48 9.66 3.60 -2.45
CA ILE A 48 11.01 3.03 -2.44
C ILE A 48 11.16 2.17 -1.18
N PRO A 49 11.27 0.83 -1.31
CA PRO A 49 11.51 -0.05 -0.18
C PRO A 49 12.97 0.03 0.30
N SER A 50 13.19 -0.24 1.59
CA SER A 50 14.53 -0.29 2.15
C SER A 50 15.28 -1.55 1.73
N SER A 51 16.47 -1.36 1.18
CA SER A 51 17.40 -2.43 0.79
C SER A 51 18.06 -3.11 2.00
N ALA A 52 18.05 -2.47 3.17
CA ALA A 52 18.63 -3.01 4.40
C ALA A 52 17.81 -2.65 5.64
N ALA A 53 17.88 -3.49 6.69
CA ALA A 53 17.37 -3.15 8.00
C ALA A 53 18.45 -2.42 8.81
N GLY A 54 18.08 -1.34 9.50
CA GLY A 54 19.01 -0.54 10.28
C GLY A 54 18.36 0.71 10.86
N VAL A 55 19.13 1.46 11.64
CA VAL A 55 18.69 2.74 12.21
C VAL A 55 19.08 3.87 11.25
N VAL A 56 18.16 4.78 10.95
CA VAL A 56 18.44 5.94 10.09
C VAL A 56 19.38 6.88 10.81
N LYS A 57 20.63 7.01 10.35
CA LYS A 57 21.62 7.88 11.00
C LYS A 57 21.54 9.30 10.46
N GLU A 58 21.46 9.43 9.13
CA GLU A 58 21.35 10.71 8.44
C GLU A 58 20.40 10.59 7.25
N LEU A 59 19.53 11.59 7.12
CA LEU A 59 18.62 11.74 5.98
C LEU A 59 19.15 12.86 5.08
N ARG A 60 19.52 12.54 3.83
CA ARG A 60 20.07 13.53 2.88
C ARG A 60 19.02 14.13 1.96
N VAL A 61 17.79 13.61 1.98
CA VAL A 61 16.70 14.07 1.14
C VAL A 61 15.62 14.72 2.00
N LYS A 62 15.02 15.80 1.48
CA LYS A 62 13.90 16.51 2.11
C LYS A 62 12.64 16.33 1.26
N ILE A 63 11.49 16.59 1.88
CA ILE A 63 10.22 16.67 1.14
C ILE A 63 10.33 17.79 0.10
N GLY A 64 10.06 17.46 -1.16
CA GLY A 64 10.18 18.35 -2.33
C GLY A 64 11.54 18.33 -3.03
N ASP A 65 12.50 17.52 -2.57
CA ASP A 65 13.81 17.39 -3.22
C ASP A 65 13.77 16.42 -4.41
N LYS A 66 14.70 16.59 -5.35
CA LYS A 66 14.77 15.77 -6.58
C LYS A 66 15.78 14.64 -6.40
N VAL A 67 15.35 13.42 -6.66
CA VAL A 67 16.21 12.23 -6.60
C VAL A 67 16.30 11.54 -7.95
N ALA A 68 17.50 11.12 -8.32
CA ALA A 68 17.80 10.40 -9.55
C ALA A 68 18.21 8.94 -9.26
N LYS A 69 18.16 8.07 -10.27
CA LYS A 69 18.61 6.68 -10.17
C LYS A 69 20.03 6.57 -9.59
N GLY A 70 20.21 5.77 -8.54
CA GLY A 70 21.51 5.60 -7.86
C GLY A 70 21.89 6.72 -6.89
N SER A 71 21.02 7.72 -6.68
CA SER A 71 21.26 8.76 -5.66
C SER A 71 21.19 8.18 -4.25
N VAL A 72 22.06 8.65 -3.35
CA VAL A 72 22.05 8.23 -1.95
C VAL A 72 20.94 8.97 -1.21
N VAL A 73 19.90 8.23 -0.80
CA VAL A 73 18.73 8.80 -0.11
C VAL A 73 19.03 9.00 1.37
N LEU A 74 19.57 7.98 2.00
CA LEU A 74 19.80 7.97 3.43
C LEU A 74 20.89 6.99 3.79
N THR A 75 21.48 7.27 4.95
CA THR A 75 22.55 6.47 5.51
C THR A 75 21.97 5.68 6.66
N LEU A 76 21.82 4.37 6.48
CA LEU A 76 21.43 3.45 7.55
C LEU A 76 22.68 3.00 8.31
N GLU A 77 22.60 3.01 9.63
CA GLU A 77 23.54 2.29 10.47
C GLU A 77 22.94 0.93 10.77
N SER A 78 23.48 -0.10 10.12
CA SER A 78 23.16 -1.47 10.46
C SER A 78 24.12 -1.95 11.54
N GLU A 79 23.58 -2.55 12.60
CA GLU A 79 24.34 -3.50 13.38
C GLU A 79 24.58 -4.74 12.50
N ALA A 80 25.66 -4.68 11.71
CA ALA A 80 26.21 -5.87 11.09
C ALA A 80 26.63 -6.83 12.20
N VAL A 81 25.80 -7.84 12.44
CA VAL A 81 26.32 -9.17 12.73
C VAL A 81 26.68 -9.78 11.37
N ALA A 82 27.97 -9.75 11.05
CA ALA A 82 28.53 -10.45 9.89
C ALA A 82 28.60 -11.97 10.15
N ALA A 83 28.35 -12.72 9.07
CA ALA A 83 28.28 -14.17 8.83
C ALA A 83 29.47 -15.03 9.36
N PRO A 84 29.54 -16.39 9.21
CA PRO A 84 28.64 -17.38 8.55
C PRO A 84 28.35 -18.65 9.41
N ALA A 85 27.76 -19.70 8.81
CA ALA A 85 27.47 -21.06 9.34
C ALA A 85 26.10 -21.24 10.02
N SER A 86 25.35 -22.33 9.82
CA SER A 86 25.66 -23.69 9.36
C SER A 86 24.48 -24.26 8.59
N ALA A 87 24.69 -25.32 7.82
CA ALA A 87 23.62 -26.24 7.48
C ALA A 87 23.35 -27.14 8.70
N PRO A 88 22.11 -27.16 9.22
CA PRO A 88 21.57 -28.39 9.80
C PRO A 88 20.47 -28.98 8.91
N ALA A 89 20.77 -30.20 8.47
CA ALA A 89 19.90 -31.35 8.32
C ALA A 89 18.40 -31.14 8.04
N ALA A 90 17.96 -31.81 6.96
CA ALA A 90 16.60 -32.26 6.75
C ALA A 90 15.95 -32.74 8.06
N ALA A 91 14.98 -31.97 8.55
CA ALA A 91 13.98 -32.44 9.49
C ALA A 91 12.69 -32.71 8.70
N ALA A 92 12.20 -33.93 8.85
CA ALA A 92 10.99 -34.46 8.24
C ALA A 92 9.77 -33.54 8.42
N PRO A 93 8.79 -33.56 7.49
CA PRO A 93 7.62 -32.72 7.55
C PRO A 93 6.81 -33.01 8.82
N ALA A 94 6.79 -32.06 9.76
CA ALA A 94 5.81 -32.02 10.83
C ALA A 94 4.44 -31.63 10.22
N PRO A 95 3.35 -32.25 10.68
CA PRO A 95 2.08 -32.27 9.97
C PRO A 95 1.48 -30.87 9.88
N ALA A 96 0.89 -30.60 8.71
CA ALA A 96 0.14 -29.38 8.44
C ALA A 96 -0.85 -29.11 9.58
N PRO A 97 -0.98 -27.84 10.05
CA PRO A 97 -2.05 -27.49 10.96
C PRO A 97 -3.37 -27.81 10.25
N ALA A 98 -4.17 -28.66 10.90
CA ALA A 98 -5.52 -28.96 10.48
C ALA A 98 -6.28 -27.64 10.25
N PRO A 99 -7.14 -27.56 9.22
CA PRO A 99 -7.86 -26.34 8.92
C PRO A 99 -8.69 -25.99 10.15
N VAL A 100 -8.40 -24.82 10.73
CA VAL A 100 -9.29 -24.20 11.71
C VAL A 100 -10.60 -23.99 10.97
N ALA A 101 -11.65 -24.68 11.42
CA ALA A 101 -12.97 -24.56 10.87
C ALA A 101 -13.34 -23.08 10.81
N ALA A 102 -13.56 -22.58 9.59
CA ALA A 102 -14.07 -21.24 9.37
C ALA A 102 -15.34 -21.06 10.21
N ALA A 103 -15.36 -20.01 11.03
CA ALA A 103 -16.60 -19.56 11.64
C ALA A 103 -17.63 -19.37 10.51
N PRO A 104 -18.89 -19.83 10.69
CA PRO A 104 -19.89 -19.73 9.64
C PRO A 104 -20.01 -18.26 9.23
N ALA A 105 -19.83 -18.01 7.93
CA ALA A 105 -20.09 -16.69 7.36
C ALA A 105 -21.48 -16.24 7.80
N PRO A 106 -21.68 -14.96 8.15
CA PRO A 106 -22.99 -14.47 8.55
C PRO A 106 -23.98 -14.82 7.44
N ALA A 107 -25.03 -15.56 7.81
CA ALA A 107 -26.08 -15.92 6.88
C ALA A 107 -26.71 -14.63 6.36
N ALA A 108 -26.73 -14.46 5.04
CA ALA A 108 -27.39 -13.33 4.42
C ALA A 108 -28.84 -13.27 4.90
N ALA A 109 -29.23 -12.15 5.50
CA ALA A 109 -30.60 -11.93 5.91
C ALA A 109 -31.49 -12.01 4.66
N THR A 110 -32.48 -12.91 4.70
CA THR A 110 -33.44 -13.06 3.61
C THR A 110 -34.61 -12.12 3.87
N TYR A 111 -34.74 -11.10 3.03
CA TYR A 111 -35.92 -10.25 3.03
C TYR A 111 -37.02 -10.93 2.22
N SER A 112 -38.15 -11.24 2.88
CA SER A 112 -39.32 -11.91 2.24
C SER A 112 -40.48 -10.95 1.96
N GLY A 113 -40.27 -9.64 2.14
CA GLY A 113 -41.26 -8.62 1.84
C GLY A 113 -41.24 -8.20 0.37
N SER A 114 -42.15 -7.30 0.00
CA SER A 114 -42.17 -6.66 -1.30
C SER A 114 -41.15 -5.52 -1.36
N ALA A 115 -40.26 -5.53 -2.36
CA ALA A 115 -39.36 -4.41 -2.62
C ALA A 115 -40.05 -3.37 -3.51
N ASP A 116 -39.97 -2.09 -3.14
CA ASP A 116 -40.53 -1.00 -3.94
C ASP A 116 -39.76 -0.80 -5.27
N GLN A 117 -38.48 -1.16 -5.28
CA GLN A 117 -37.60 -1.06 -6.45
C GLN A 117 -36.65 -2.25 -6.51
N ALA A 118 -36.40 -2.72 -7.74
CA ALA A 118 -35.45 -3.79 -8.04
C ALA A 118 -34.25 -3.22 -8.80
N PHE A 119 -33.05 -3.59 -8.34
CA PHE A 119 -31.77 -3.18 -8.90
C PHE A 119 -30.89 -4.40 -9.10
N ASP A 120 -30.06 -4.38 -10.13
CA ASP A 120 -29.11 -5.45 -10.42
C ASP A 120 -27.84 -5.32 -9.57
N LEU A 121 -27.52 -4.09 -9.12
CA LEU A 121 -26.32 -3.80 -8.34
C LEU A 121 -26.56 -2.63 -7.38
N VAL A 122 -26.05 -2.76 -6.15
CA VAL A 122 -26.05 -1.67 -5.15
C VAL A 122 -24.61 -1.25 -4.87
N VAL A 123 -24.33 0.04 -5.03
CA VAL A 123 -23.05 0.67 -4.64
C VAL A 123 -23.26 1.40 -3.31
N LEU A 124 -22.45 1.06 -2.31
CA LEU A 124 -22.45 1.74 -1.01
C LEU A 124 -21.34 2.79 -0.98
N GLY A 125 -21.73 4.06 -0.91
CA GLY A 125 -20.87 5.23 -0.98
C GLY A 125 -20.77 5.80 -2.41
N GLY A 126 -20.97 7.10 -2.55
CA GLY A 126 -20.87 7.90 -3.77
C GLY A 126 -19.54 8.63 -3.93
N GLY A 127 -18.48 8.20 -3.23
CA GLY A 127 -17.12 8.74 -3.38
C GLY A 127 -16.48 8.43 -4.75
N PRO A 128 -15.21 8.83 -4.98
CA PRO A 128 -14.51 8.68 -6.27
C PRO A 128 -14.55 7.26 -6.85
N GLY A 129 -14.42 6.24 -6.01
CA GLY A 129 -14.58 4.85 -6.45
C GLY A 129 -16.03 4.44 -6.67
N GLY A 130 -16.95 4.93 -5.83
CA GLY A 130 -18.35 4.52 -5.82
C GLY A 130 -19.13 5.00 -7.02
N TYR A 131 -19.12 6.32 -7.30
CA TYR A 131 -19.82 6.83 -8.49
C TYR A 131 -19.21 6.25 -9.77
N SER A 132 -17.88 6.10 -9.84
CA SER A 132 -17.20 5.54 -11.01
C SER A 132 -17.63 4.11 -11.28
N ALA A 133 -17.71 3.28 -10.22
CA ALA A 133 -18.22 1.92 -10.32
C ALA A 133 -19.70 1.90 -10.76
N ALA A 134 -20.52 2.80 -10.21
CA ALA A 134 -21.93 2.87 -10.55
C ALA A 134 -22.16 3.27 -12.01
N PHE A 135 -21.45 4.29 -12.52
CA PHE A 135 -21.54 4.69 -13.92
C PHE A 135 -21.05 3.58 -14.84
N ARG A 136 -19.94 2.93 -14.52
CA ARG A 136 -19.45 1.82 -15.33
C ARG A 136 -20.44 0.66 -15.37
N ALA A 137 -21.08 0.33 -14.25
CA ALA A 137 -22.12 -0.70 -14.20
C ALA A 137 -23.38 -0.30 -14.99
N ALA A 138 -23.77 0.98 -14.94
CA ALA A 138 -24.87 1.51 -15.74
C ALA A 138 -24.56 1.48 -17.25
N ASP A 139 -23.33 1.81 -17.66
CA ASP A 139 -22.88 1.71 -19.06
C ASP A 139 -22.96 0.26 -19.59
N LEU A 140 -22.80 -0.72 -18.70
CA LEU A 140 -22.96 -2.14 -18.99
C LEU A 140 -24.44 -2.60 -18.98
N GLY A 141 -25.38 -1.67 -18.78
CA GLY A 141 -26.82 -1.91 -18.83
C GLY A 141 -27.46 -2.38 -17.51
N LEU A 142 -26.71 -2.36 -16.40
CA LEU A 142 -27.26 -2.72 -15.09
C LEU A 142 -28.09 -1.57 -14.50
N LYS A 143 -29.20 -1.89 -13.84
CA LYS A 143 -29.91 -0.96 -12.97
C LYS A 143 -29.17 -0.84 -11.65
N VAL A 144 -28.50 0.28 -11.44
CA VAL A 144 -27.66 0.52 -10.27
C VAL A 144 -28.36 1.44 -9.27
N ALA A 145 -28.33 1.09 -7.99
CA ALA A 145 -28.64 2.01 -6.89
C ALA A 145 -27.35 2.43 -6.18
N ILE A 146 -27.17 3.74 -5.98
CA ILE A 146 -26.10 4.27 -5.12
C ILE A 146 -26.72 4.66 -3.78
N VAL A 147 -26.17 4.17 -2.69
CA VAL A 147 -26.57 4.54 -1.33
C VAL A 147 -25.43 5.32 -0.70
N GLU A 148 -25.66 6.60 -0.42
CA GLU A 148 -24.72 7.47 0.28
C GLU A 148 -25.33 7.91 1.62
N ARG A 149 -24.47 8.09 2.63
CA ARG A 149 -24.83 8.60 3.94
C ARG A 149 -25.23 10.08 3.89
N TYR A 150 -24.55 10.84 3.04
CA TYR A 150 -24.72 12.29 2.92
C TYR A 150 -25.73 12.65 1.82
N ALA A 151 -26.32 13.85 1.93
CA ALA A 151 -27.30 14.33 0.95
C ALA A 151 -26.66 14.67 -0.41
N THR A 152 -25.38 15.01 -0.43
CA THR A 152 -24.60 15.26 -1.64
C THR A 152 -23.82 14.01 -2.03
N LEU A 153 -23.90 13.65 -3.31
CA LEU A 153 -23.03 12.61 -3.88
C LEU A 153 -21.59 13.09 -3.89
N GLY A 154 -20.68 12.24 -3.46
CA GLY A 154 -19.25 12.56 -3.40
C GLY A 154 -18.64 12.22 -2.04
N GLY A 155 -17.34 11.95 -2.05
CA GLY A 155 -16.56 11.73 -0.84
C GLY A 155 -15.92 13.03 -0.34
N VAL A 156 -15.01 12.91 0.62
CA VAL A 156 -14.23 14.04 1.16
C VAL A 156 -13.56 14.84 0.05
N CYS A 157 -13.08 14.20 -1.02
CA CYS A 157 -12.42 14.87 -2.14
C CYS A 157 -13.33 15.80 -2.97
N LEU A 158 -14.66 15.60 -2.94
CA LEU A 158 -15.62 16.38 -3.74
C LEU A 158 -16.41 17.40 -2.90
N ASN A 159 -16.53 17.17 -1.60
CA ASN A 159 -17.39 17.93 -0.69
C ASN A 159 -16.57 18.72 0.36
N VAL A 160 -15.37 19.21 0.01
CA VAL A 160 -14.57 20.12 0.87
C VAL A 160 -15.17 21.51 0.89
#